data_AF-A0A132T4F3-F1
#
_entry.id   AF-A0A132T4F3-F1
#
_cell.length_a   1.000
_cell.length_b   1.000
_cell.length_c   1.000
_cell.angle_alpha   90.00
_cell.angle_beta   90.00
_cell.angle_gamma   90.00
#
_symmetry.space_group_name_H-M   'P 1'
#
loop_
_entity.id
_entity.type
_entity.pdbx_description
1 polymer ?
#
loop_
_entity_poly.entity_id
_entity_poly.type
_entity_poly.pdbx_seq_one_letter_code
_entity_poly.pdbx_strand_id
1 'polypeptide(L)'
;MVGSSDPVMLDWLVGLAFPCQRPFGHRNGVIEVPQWRILPDRFGAEANSPVMDYLGGGPLGITELALRAVSVPTYLKDDWFRDWGALQRLVPFYPDAEPARLDLGTTERSGLWSPAPLRLS
;
A
#
# COMPACT_ATOMS: atom_id res chain seq x y z
N MET A 1 -8.77 -0.69 -16.50
CA MET A 1 -7.33 -0.97 -16.28
C MET A 1 -7.11 -1.64 -14.94
N VAL A 2 -7.22 -0.94 -13.80
CA VAL A 2 -6.96 -1.48 -12.45
C VAL A 2 -7.99 -2.53 -11.98
N GLY A 3 -9.24 -2.47 -12.43
CA GLY A 3 -10.29 -3.40 -12.00
C GLY A 3 -10.75 -3.18 -10.54
N SER A 4 -11.37 -4.20 -9.95
CA SER A 4 -11.90 -4.20 -8.57
C SER A 4 -11.43 -5.40 -7.73
N SER A 5 -10.65 -6.30 -8.34
CA SER A 5 -10.11 -7.52 -7.70
C SER A 5 -8.67 -7.37 -7.25
N ASP A 6 -7.88 -6.61 -8.01
CA ASP A 6 -6.45 -6.46 -7.78
C ASP A 6 -6.20 -5.67 -6.48
N PRO A 7 -5.17 -6.03 -5.70
CA PRO A 7 -4.82 -5.28 -4.50
C PRO A 7 -4.19 -3.94 -4.85
N VAL A 8 -4.80 -2.87 -4.34
CA VAL A 8 -4.34 -1.49 -4.56
C VAL A 8 -3.80 -0.90 -3.26
N MET A 9 -2.66 -0.22 -3.34
CA MET A 9 -2.23 0.72 -2.32
C MET A 9 -2.97 2.05 -2.53
N LEU A 10 -4.08 2.21 -1.83
CA LEU A 10 -4.81 3.48 -1.81
C LEU A 10 -4.17 4.40 -0.77
N ASP A 11 -3.68 5.56 -1.21
CA ASP A 11 -3.32 6.61 -0.26
C ASP A 11 -4.55 7.02 0.55
N TRP A 12 -4.38 7.35 1.83
CA TRP A 12 -5.50 7.52 2.76
C TRP A 12 -6.51 8.61 2.34
N LEU A 13 -6.08 9.60 1.54
CA LEU A 13 -6.93 10.66 1.02
C LEU A 13 -7.90 10.22 -0.09
N VAL A 14 -7.57 9.16 -0.84
CA VAL A 14 -8.29 8.84 -2.09
C VAL A 14 -9.38 7.77 -1.92
N GLY A 15 -9.60 7.26 -0.70
CA GLY A 15 -10.47 6.11 -0.45
C GLY A 15 -11.92 6.28 -0.93
N LEU A 16 -12.55 7.43 -0.65
CA LEU A 16 -13.95 7.65 -1.05
C LEU A 16 -14.09 8.02 -2.54
N ALA A 17 -13.04 8.53 -3.16
CA ALA A 17 -13.01 8.82 -4.59
C ALA A 17 -12.88 7.55 -5.46
N PHE A 18 -12.28 6.49 -4.91
CA PHE A 18 -12.07 5.20 -5.59
C PHE A 18 -12.72 4.03 -4.82
N PRO A 19 -14.05 4.03 -4.64
CA PRO A 19 -14.73 3.07 -3.76
C PRO A 19 -14.78 1.64 -4.31
N CYS A 20 -14.57 1.45 -5.61
CA CYS A 20 -14.60 0.15 -6.26
C CYS A 20 -13.25 -0.57 -6.24
N GLN A 21 -12.15 0.16 -6.05
CA GLN A 21 -10.82 -0.42 -5.93
C GLN A 21 -10.65 -0.96 -4.52
N ARG A 22 -10.21 -2.22 -4.45
CA ARG A 22 -9.98 -2.91 -3.18
C ARG A 22 -8.58 -2.57 -2.65
N PRO A 23 -8.44 -2.15 -1.37
CA PRO A 23 -7.12 -2.07 -0.76
C PRO A 23 -6.49 -3.47 -0.58
N PHE A 24 -5.16 -3.55 -0.58
CA PHE A 24 -4.47 -4.80 -0.27
C PHE A 24 -4.85 -5.32 1.13
N GLY A 25 -4.98 -6.65 1.26
CA GLY A 25 -5.28 -7.28 2.54
C GLY A 25 -4.04 -7.48 3.43
N HIS A 26 -4.26 -7.85 4.69
CA HIS A 26 -3.20 -8.36 5.56
C HIS A 26 -3.74 -9.48 6.45
N ARG A 27 -2.89 -10.46 6.77
CA ARG A 27 -3.26 -11.59 7.64
C ARG A 27 -2.03 -12.12 8.36
N ASN A 28 -2.17 -12.43 9.66
CA ASN A 28 -1.12 -13.03 10.49
C ASN A 28 0.24 -12.29 10.42
N GLY A 29 0.22 -10.95 10.34
CA GLY A 29 1.43 -10.11 10.28
C GLY A 29 2.05 -9.95 8.89
N VAL A 30 1.45 -10.50 7.84
CA VAL A 30 1.94 -10.40 6.44
C VAL A 30 0.91 -9.67 5.57
N ILE A 31 1.36 -8.75 4.71
CA ILE A 31 0.50 -8.03 3.76
C ILE A 31 0.39 -8.78 2.43
N GLU A 32 -0.71 -8.59 1.73
CA GLU A 32 -0.81 -8.87 0.30
C GLU A 32 -0.02 -7.82 -0.48
N VAL A 33 0.77 -8.24 -1.48
CA VAL A 33 1.60 -7.33 -2.26
C VAL A 33 0.71 -6.49 -3.19
N PRO A 34 0.67 -5.15 -3.05
CA PRO A 34 -0.14 -4.31 -3.93
C PRO A 34 0.45 -4.25 -5.34
N GLN A 35 -0.42 -4.23 -6.35
CA GLN A 35 -0.04 -4.15 -7.76
C GLN A 35 -0.11 -2.73 -8.32
N TRP A 36 -0.93 -1.89 -7.68
CA TRP A 36 -1.21 -0.52 -8.10
C TRP A 36 -1.11 0.42 -6.90
N ARG A 37 -0.80 1.69 -7.14
CA ARG A 37 -0.96 2.77 -6.16
C ARG A 37 -1.74 3.92 -6.77
N ILE A 38 -2.74 4.42 -6.02
CA ILE A 38 -3.49 5.64 -6.38
C ILE A 38 -3.15 6.71 -5.36
N LEU A 39 -2.71 7.86 -5.85
CA LEU A 39 -2.24 8.99 -5.06
C LEU A 39 -3.08 10.24 -5.34
N PRO A 40 -3.20 11.17 -4.39
CA PRO A 40 -3.76 12.49 -4.64
C PRO A 40 -2.87 13.31 -5.59
N ASP A 41 -3.28 14.55 -5.86
CA ASP A 41 -2.50 15.54 -6.61
C ASP A 41 -1.11 15.78 -5.98
N ARG A 42 -0.22 16.43 -6.73
CA ARG A 42 1.18 16.60 -6.30
C ARG A 42 1.31 17.21 -4.90
N PHE A 43 0.55 18.26 -4.59
CA PHE A 43 0.64 18.93 -3.28
C PHE A 43 0.01 18.10 -2.16
N GLY A 44 -1.12 17.44 -2.43
CA GLY A 44 -1.74 16.51 -1.49
C GLY A 44 -0.79 15.37 -1.13
N ALA A 45 -0.10 14.80 -2.12
CA ALA A 45 0.85 13.72 -1.90
C ALA A 45 2.07 14.19 -1.11
N GLU A 46 2.67 15.33 -1.49
CA GLU A 46 3.85 15.89 -0.82
C GLU A 46 3.61 16.16 0.67
N ALA A 47 2.46 16.74 1.02
CA ALA A 47 2.14 17.10 2.40
C ALA A 47 1.65 15.91 3.24
N ASN A 48 0.99 14.91 2.65
CA ASN A 48 0.26 13.89 3.40
C ASN A 48 0.83 12.46 3.28
N SER A 49 1.69 12.19 2.30
CA SER A 49 2.40 10.89 2.22
C SER A 49 3.25 10.57 3.46
N PRO A 50 3.86 11.54 4.16
CA PRO A 50 4.62 11.25 5.37
C PRO A 50 3.84 10.52 6.48
N VAL A 51 2.50 10.57 6.47
CA VAL A 51 1.67 9.76 7.38
C VAL A 51 1.93 8.25 7.21
N MET A 52 2.34 7.82 6.03
CA MET A 52 2.51 6.41 5.65
C MET A 52 3.97 5.99 5.51
N ASP A 53 4.92 6.84 5.92
CA ASP A 53 6.35 6.60 5.74
C ASP A 53 6.92 5.50 6.65
N TYR A 54 8.22 5.19 6.49
CA TYR A 54 8.94 4.22 7.32
C TYR A 54 9.02 4.63 8.80
N LEU A 55 9.13 5.93 9.09
CA LEU A 55 9.26 6.44 10.47
C LEU A 55 7.95 6.24 11.25
N GLY A 56 6.80 6.38 10.59
CA GLY A 56 5.47 6.09 11.12
C GLY A 56 5.07 4.61 11.05
N GLY A 57 5.88 3.75 10.43
CA GLY A 57 5.60 2.32 10.24
C GLY A 57 4.55 2.02 9.16
N GLY A 58 4.27 2.98 8.28
CA GLY A 58 3.25 2.86 7.26
C GLY A 58 3.69 2.00 6.05
N PRO A 59 2.74 1.67 5.17
CA PRO A 59 2.98 0.77 4.06
C PRO A 59 3.96 1.30 3.01
N LEU A 60 4.24 2.61 2.95
CA LEU A 60 5.25 3.13 2.01
C LEU A 60 6.63 2.56 2.33
N GLY A 61 6.98 2.44 3.61
CA GLY A 61 8.26 1.87 4.03
C GLY A 61 8.41 0.38 3.66
N ILE A 62 7.30 -0.37 3.54
CA ILE A 62 7.32 -1.76 3.09
C ILE A 62 7.49 -1.81 1.56
N THR A 63 6.65 -1.06 0.84
CA THR A 63 6.65 -1.08 -0.64
C THR A 63 7.93 -0.49 -1.24
N GLU A 64 8.58 0.47 -0.57
CA GLU A 64 9.83 1.09 -1.00
C GLU A 64 10.97 0.06 -1.13
N LEU A 65 10.98 -0.96 -0.27
CA LEU A 65 12.01 -2.00 -0.26
C LEU A 65 11.70 -3.15 -1.23
N ALA A 66 10.42 -3.46 -1.43
CA ALA A 66 10.00 -4.65 -2.18
C ALA A 66 9.67 -4.36 -3.65
N LEU A 67 9.24 -3.14 -3.97
CA LEU A 67 8.59 -2.79 -5.24
C LEU A 67 9.24 -1.56 -5.88
N ARG A 68 9.33 -1.57 -7.20
CA ARG A 68 9.62 -0.40 -8.02
C ARG A 68 8.31 0.21 -8.53
N ALA A 69 8.09 1.49 -8.23
CA ALA A 69 6.96 2.25 -8.76
C ALA A 69 7.21 2.73 -10.19
N VAL A 70 6.24 2.51 -11.08
CA VAL A 70 6.24 2.96 -12.48
C VAL A 70 5.01 3.81 -12.73
N SER A 71 5.19 5.10 -12.99
CA SER A 71 4.08 6.02 -13.26
C SER A 71 3.35 5.67 -14.57
N VAL A 72 2.03 5.69 -14.53
CA VAL A 72 1.17 5.46 -15.71
C VAL A 72 0.54 6.79 -16.12
N PRO A 73 0.63 7.20 -17.40
CA PRO A 73 -0.02 8.42 -17.87
C PRO A 73 -1.54 8.32 -17.76
N THR A 74 -2.15 9.28 -17.06
CA THR A 74 -3.59 9.31 -16.77
C THR A 74 -4.11 10.72 -16.89
N TYR A 75 -5.32 10.89 -17.45
CA TYR A 75 -5.91 12.18 -17.74
C TYR A 75 -7.30 12.29 -17.11
N LEU A 76 -7.61 13.45 -16.55
CA LEU A 76 -8.94 13.71 -16.02
C LEU A 76 -9.91 13.96 -17.19
N LYS A 77 -11.03 13.24 -17.18
CA LYS A 77 -12.04 13.33 -18.23
C LYS A 77 -12.61 14.76 -18.27
N ASP A 78 -12.59 15.37 -19.45
CA ASP A 78 -13.15 16.70 -19.76
C ASP A 78 -12.53 17.88 -19.00
N ASP A 79 -11.43 17.68 -18.26
CA ASP A 79 -10.68 18.73 -17.55
C ASP A 79 -9.16 18.45 -17.65
N TRP A 80 -8.63 18.58 -18.87
CA TRP A 80 -7.29 18.13 -19.26
C TRP A 80 -6.13 18.85 -18.57
N PHE A 81 -6.39 20.01 -17.97
CA PHE A 81 -5.37 20.84 -17.31
C PHE A 81 -5.36 20.67 -15.79
N ARG A 82 -6.27 19.87 -15.23
CA ARG A 82 -6.33 19.61 -13.79
C ARG A 82 -5.52 18.37 -13.41
N ASP A 83 -4.66 18.54 -12.41
CA ASP A 83 -4.02 17.43 -11.71
C ASP A 83 -5.06 16.76 -10.80
N TRP A 84 -5.53 15.58 -11.18
CA TRP A 84 -6.46 14.79 -10.37
C TRP A 84 -5.74 13.93 -9.33
N GLY A 85 -4.42 13.78 -9.48
CA GLY A 85 -3.62 12.76 -8.83
C GLY A 85 -2.87 11.88 -9.82
N ALA A 86 -2.40 10.74 -9.32
CA ALA A 86 -1.53 9.87 -10.09
C ALA A 86 -1.86 8.39 -9.89
N LEU A 87 -1.53 7.61 -10.92
CA LEU A 87 -1.55 6.16 -10.89
C LEU A 87 -0.15 5.62 -11.10
N GLN A 88 0.24 4.64 -10.27
CA GLN A 88 1.49 3.91 -10.43
C GLN A 88 1.21 2.41 -10.50
N ARG A 89 1.94 1.71 -11.38
CA ARG A 89 2.10 0.26 -11.33
C ARG A 89 3.25 -0.06 -10.38
N LEU A 90 3.05 -1.00 -9.47
CA LEU A 90 4.08 -1.47 -8.55
C LEU A 90 4.62 -2.81 -9.06
N VAL A 91 5.93 -2.86 -9.30
CA VAL A 91 6.60 -4.01 -9.92
C VAL A 91 7.61 -4.60 -8.92
N PRO A 92 7.51 -5.88 -8.54
CA PRO A 92 8.50 -6.50 -7.66
C PRO A 92 9.92 -6.44 -8.23
N PHE A 93 10.91 -6.23 -7.36
CA PHE A 93 12.32 -6.31 -7.76
C PHE A 93 12.72 -7.72 -8.20
N TYR A 94 12.10 -8.75 -7.62
CA TYR A 94 12.27 -10.16 -7.95
C TYR A 94 10.93 -10.72 -8.45
N PRO A 95 10.69 -10.75 -9.78
CA PRO A 95 9.40 -11.14 -10.34
C PRO A 95 9.04 -12.62 -10.13
N ASP A 96 10.05 -13.49 -10.01
CA ASP A 96 9.86 -14.94 -9.83
C ASP A 96 9.69 -15.32 -8.34
N ALA A 97 9.59 -14.34 -7.44
CA ALA A 97 9.36 -14.57 -6.02
C ALA A 97 7.88 -14.87 -5.75
N GLU A 98 7.61 -15.99 -5.10
CA GLU A 98 6.26 -16.44 -4.76
C GLU A 98 5.88 -16.07 -3.31
N PRO A 99 4.58 -15.96 -2.98
CA PRO A 99 4.11 -15.77 -1.61
C PRO A 99 4.60 -16.87 -0.67
N ALA A 100 5.03 -16.48 0.53
CA ALA A 100 5.49 -17.44 1.54
C ALA A 100 4.34 -18.31 2.09
N ARG A 101 4.65 -19.58 2.38
CA ARG A 101 3.79 -20.45 3.18
C ARG A 101 4.04 -20.20 4.66
N LEU A 102 2.96 -19.97 5.42
CA LEU A 102 3.02 -19.77 6.87
C LEU A 102 2.64 -21.05 7.61
N ASP A 103 3.50 -21.50 8.52
CA ASP A 103 3.17 -22.54 9.47
C ASP A 103 2.61 -21.90 10.75
N LEU A 104 1.33 -22.16 11.01
CA LEU A 104 0.58 -21.52 12.10
C LEU A 104 0.33 -22.52 13.23
N GLY A 105 0.23 -22.00 14.44
CA GLY A 105 -0.13 -22.75 15.63
C GLY A 105 -1.11 -21.97 16.51
N THR A 106 -1.60 -22.64 17.55
CA THR A 106 -2.47 -22.04 18.56
C THR A 106 -1.83 -22.23 19.92
N THR A 107 -1.86 -21.19 20.74
CA THR A 107 -1.23 -21.19 22.04
C THR A 107 -1.96 -20.25 22.98
N GLU A 108 -2.09 -20.63 24.25
CA GLU A 108 -2.71 -19.79 25.27
C GLU A 108 -1.67 -18.85 25.89
N ARG A 109 -2.09 -17.61 26.19
CA ARG A 109 -1.27 -16.56 26.80
C ARG A 109 -2.05 -15.88 27.92
N SER A 110 -1.34 -15.38 28.93
CA SER A 110 -1.95 -14.61 30.02
C SER A 110 -2.24 -13.17 29.59
N GLY A 111 -3.10 -12.46 30.33
CA GLY A 111 -3.50 -11.09 30.01
C GLY A 111 -2.43 -10.01 30.14
N LEU A 112 -1.27 -10.34 30.74
CA LEU A 112 -0.10 -9.45 30.85
C LEU A 112 1.10 -9.95 30.04
N TRP A 113 0.92 -10.99 29.23
CA TRP A 113 1.99 -11.53 28.42
C TRP A 113 2.39 -10.53 27.33
N SER A 114 3.71 -10.37 27.12
CA SER A 114 4.28 -9.61 26.02
C SER A 114 5.37 -10.45 25.36
N PRO A 115 5.31 -10.70 24.04
CA PRO A 115 6.31 -11.51 23.35
C PRO A 115 7.67 -10.81 23.24
N ALA A 116 7.65 -9.50 23.02
CA ALA A 116 8.81 -8.65 22.81
C ALA A 116 8.41 -7.17 22.87
N PRO A 117 9.34 -6.24 23.13
CA PRO A 117 9.11 -4.81 22.94
C PRO A 117 8.82 -4.47 21.47
N LEU A 118 8.04 -3.40 21.22
CA LEU A 118 7.88 -2.83 19.89
C LEU A 118 9.12 -2.00 19.51
N ARG A 119 9.74 -2.28 18.36
CA ARG A 119 10.89 -1.53 17.85
C ARG A 119 10.42 -0.19 17.26
N LEU A 120 11.03 0.91 17.71
CA LEU A 120 10.90 2.22 17.06
C LEU A 120 11.88 2.31 15.88
N SER A 121 11.41 2.92 14.79
CA SER A 121 12.12 3.03 13.51
C SER A 121 13.21 4.10 13.49
#